data_AF-A0A6A3A2Z5-F1
#
_entry.id   AF-A0A6A3A2Z5-F1
#
_cell.length_a   1.000
_cell.length_b   1.000
_cell.length_c   1.000
_cell.angle_alpha   90.00
_cell.angle_beta   90.00
_cell.angle_gamma   90.00
#
_symmetry.space_group_name_H-M   'P 1'
#
loop_
_entity.id
_entity.type
_entity.pdbx_description
1 polymer ?
#
loop_
_entity_poly.entity_id
_entity_poly.type
_entity_poly.pdbx_seq_one_letter_code
_entity_poly.pdbx_strand_id
1 'polypeptide(L)'
;MTHPKPRHSTEAVVAAKPVINVAALCGSLRKGSYNRGLIRTALEISKESTNGIQMEYIDISPLPMLDADLEVDGKYPPAVDAFRQKILESDSILFASPEYNYSVTAPLKNAIDWGLRSPNVRGDKAAAIISAGGGFWPPAKFDSDGNLIDPASKERIKGVLLALQAFTMRLQENVGKGTICQLELDEAKVKEFKDAIESNYWFNSSWALLASCILIRTVIMASMSSTHIKNIVTKYNKDQIIHVNLTQEGPKPLAAGKILDLTYSIKWIPTNITFAVRFDVYLDYPFFEHQIHWFSVFNSFMMVIFLTGLVSMILMRTLRNDYAKYAREDDDLETLERDVSEESGWKLVHGDVFRPPYSLALLSAVVGTGAQLALLVLLVILLAIVGTLYIGRGAIVTTFILCYAFTSFISGYVSGGMYSRNGGKSWIKSMILTACLFPFMCFGIGFTLNTIAIFYGSLAAIPFGTMVVVFVIWAFISFPLALLGTVVGRSWSGAPNNPCRVKTIPRPIPEKKWYLTPSVVSLMVGLQPFGSIFIDSHPSGITRWTSFS
;
A
#
# COMPACT_ATOMS: atom_id res chain seq x y z
N MET A 1 -55.21 58.64 31.65
CA MET A 1 -54.71 57.69 32.65
C MET A 1 -53.86 56.66 31.92
N THR A 2 -52.58 56.95 31.68
CA THR A 2 -51.42 56.73 32.57
C THR A 2 -50.87 55.29 32.50
N HIS A 3 -49.72 55.18 31.83
CA HIS A 3 -48.60 54.23 31.96
C HIS A 3 -48.44 53.52 33.33
N PRO A 4 -47.73 52.37 33.44
CA PRO A 4 -46.31 52.28 33.03
C PRO A 4 -45.71 50.91 32.57
N LYS A 5 -44.52 51.03 31.97
CA LYS A 5 -43.46 50.01 31.81
C LYS A 5 -42.84 49.63 33.18
N PRO A 6 -42.10 48.52 33.26
CA PRO A 6 -40.64 48.61 33.40
C PRO A 6 -39.93 47.67 32.40
N ARG A 7 -39.07 48.14 31.48
CA ARG A 7 -37.59 48.25 31.63
C ARG A 7 -36.99 47.32 32.68
N HIS A 8 -36.59 46.12 32.26
CA HIS A 8 -35.37 45.50 32.75
C HIS A 8 -34.28 45.70 31.69
N SER A 9 -33.32 46.54 32.05
CA SER A 9 -32.01 46.66 31.45
C SER A 9 -31.24 45.36 31.73
N THR A 10 -31.10 44.50 30.73
CA THR A 10 -30.00 43.55 30.73
C THR A 10 -28.77 44.33 30.28
N GLU A 11 -28.01 44.82 31.25
CA GLU A 11 -26.61 45.14 31.05
C GLU A 11 -26.00 43.97 30.28
N ALA A 12 -25.51 44.25 29.07
CA ALA A 12 -24.65 43.33 28.37
C ALA A 12 -23.41 43.17 29.25
N VAL A 13 -23.38 42.11 30.06
CA VAL A 13 -22.12 41.57 30.57
C VAL A 13 -21.36 41.23 29.31
N VAL A 14 -20.45 42.13 28.91
CA VAL A 14 -19.46 41.88 27.88
C VAL A 14 -18.64 40.73 28.43
N ALA A 15 -19.05 39.50 28.10
CA ALA A 15 -18.30 38.31 28.39
C ALA A 15 -16.91 38.53 27.78
N ALA A 16 -15.90 38.65 28.64
CA ALA A 16 -14.52 38.75 28.20
C ALA A 16 -14.27 37.58 27.23
N LYS A 17 -13.80 37.89 26.00
CA LYS A 17 -13.51 36.86 25.00
C LYS A 17 -12.65 35.78 25.66
N PRO A 18 -13.00 34.48 25.52
CA PRO A 18 -12.24 33.41 26.14
C PRO A 18 -10.78 33.49 25.68
N VAL A 19 -9.87 33.46 26.64
CA VAL A 19 -8.44 33.52 26.37
C VAL A 19 -7.98 32.12 25.97
N ILE A 20 -7.30 32.03 24.83
CA ILE A 20 -6.79 30.78 24.26
C ILE A 20 -5.31 30.65 24.59
N ASN A 21 -4.93 29.52 25.17
CA ASN A 21 -3.54 29.17 25.43
C ASN A 21 -2.91 28.50 24.19
N VAL A 22 -1.79 29.03 23.71
CA VAL A 22 -1.10 28.53 22.51
C VAL A 22 0.31 28.05 22.88
N ALA A 23 0.57 26.76 22.67
CA ALA A 23 1.91 26.19 22.80
C ALA A 23 2.71 26.40 21.50
N ALA A 24 3.80 27.16 21.55
CA ALA A 24 4.67 27.39 20.40
C ALA A 24 5.90 26.47 20.43
N LEU A 25 6.11 25.72 19.34
CA LEU A 25 7.18 24.73 19.19
C LEU A 25 8.10 25.07 18.01
N CYS A 26 9.41 25.09 18.25
CA CYS A 26 10.41 25.38 17.22
C CYS A 26 11.16 24.12 16.79
N GLY A 27 11.16 23.80 15.50
CA GLY A 27 11.93 22.68 14.94
C GLY A 27 13.42 22.91 14.77
N SER A 28 13.95 24.04 15.25
CA SER A 28 15.36 24.39 15.10
C SER A 28 15.96 24.74 16.46
N LEU A 29 16.98 23.97 16.87
CA LEU A 29 17.61 24.13 18.18
C LEU A 29 18.67 25.23 18.22
N ARG A 30 19.17 25.70 17.06
CA ARG A 30 20.21 26.74 17.00
C ARG A 30 19.73 28.06 17.64
N LYS A 31 20.64 28.78 18.31
CA LYS A 31 20.34 30.03 19.03
C LYS A 31 19.73 31.10 18.08
N GLY A 32 20.38 31.39 16.96
CA GLY A 32 19.94 32.38 15.97
C GLY A 32 18.90 31.90 14.95
N SER A 33 18.04 30.93 15.30
CA SER A 33 17.09 30.35 14.33
C SER A 33 16.04 31.35 13.85
N TYR A 34 15.89 31.50 12.53
CA TYR A 34 14.82 32.30 11.92
C TYR A 34 13.42 31.81 12.32
N ASN A 35 13.24 30.49 12.48
CA ASN A 35 11.97 29.94 12.93
C ASN A 35 11.71 30.23 14.42
N ARG A 36 12.77 30.37 15.22
CA ARG A 36 12.65 30.87 16.60
C ARG A 36 12.34 32.37 16.61
N GLY A 37 12.87 33.13 15.66
CA GLY A 37 12.49 34.52 15.40
C GLY A 37 11.01 34.69 15.05
N LEU A 38 10.47 33.82 14.19
CA LEU A 38 9.04 33.81 13.87
C LEU A 38 8.17 33.62 15.12
N ILE A 39 8.57 32.72 16.05
CA ILE A 39 7.87 32.54 17.33
C ILE A 39 8.02 33.77 18.22
N ARG A 40 9.21 34.39 18.31
CA ARG A 40 9.40 35.64 19.08
C ARG A 40 8.46 36.74 18.59
N THR A 41 8.38 36.93 17.28
CA THR A 41 7.43 37.88 16.68
C THR A 41 5.97 37.51 16.95
N ALA A 42 5.62 36.22 16.89
CA ALA A 42 4.27 35.78 17.24
C ALA A 42 3.92 36.08 18.71
N LEU A 43 4.87 35.90 19.64
CA LEU A 43 4.72 36.24 21.06
C LEU A 43 4.54 37.76 21.27
N GLU A 44 5.30 38.58 20.56
CA GLU A 44 5.18 40.06 20.59
C GLU A 44 3.79 40.50 20.07
N ILE A 45 3.39 40.01 18.90
CA ILE A 45 2.07 40.30 18.32
C ILE A 45 0.95 39.84 19.25
N SER A 46 1.11 38.67 19.90
CA SER A 46 0.13 38.15 20.85
C SER A 46 -0.11 39.11 22.02
N LYS A 47 0.93 39.81 22.49
CA LYS A 47 0.86 40.78 23.59
C LYS A 47 0.32 42.14 23.16
N GLU A 48 0.64 42.59 21.95
CA GLU A 48 0.33 43.94 21.48
C GLU A 48 -1.03 44.05 20.77
N SER A 49 -1.46 43.02 20.03
CA SER A 49 -2.49 43.16 18.99
C SER A 49 -3.71 42.23 19.13
N THR A 50 -3.69 41.25 20.04
CA THR A 50 -4.78 40.24 20.14
C THR A 50 -5.29 40.09 21.57
N ASN A 51 -6.44 40.72 21.86
CA ASN A 51 -7.21 40.39 23.05
C ASN A 51 -7.67 38.92 22.97
N GLY A 52 -7.14 38.05 23.83
CA GLY A 52 -7.60 36.66 23.99
C GLY A 52 -6.67 35.57 23.45
N ILE A 53 -5.39 35.86 23.18
CA ILE A 53 -4.37 34.82 22.91
C ILE A 53 -3.24 34.95 23.92
N GLN A 54 -2.98 33.90 24.69
CA GLN A 54 -1.78 33.74 25.52
C GLN A 54 -0.90 32.68 24.88
N MET A 55 0.34 33.03 24.56
CA MET A 55 1.27 32.11 23.89
C MET A 55 2.50 31.87 24.76
N GLU A 56 2.91 30.62 24.85
CA GLU A 56 4.12 30.18 25.53
C GLU A 56 5.04 29.45 24.57
N TYR A 57 6.32 29.81 24.56
CA TYR A 57 7.35 29.04 23.85
C TYR A 57 7.82 27.86 24.70
N ILE A 58 7.71 26.65 24.18
CA ILE A 58 8.16 25.43 24.85
C ILE A 58 9.49 24.98 24.23
N ASP A 59 10.53 24.90 25.05
CA ASP A 59 11.83 24.41 24.60
C ASP A 59 11.84 22.88 24.50
N ILE A 60 12.08 22.39 23.28
CA ILE A 60 12.14 20.96 22.97
C ILE A 60 13.58 20.42 22.96
N SER A 61 14.59 21.27 23.23
CA SER A 61 15.99 20.86 23.29
C SER A 61 16.32 19.77 24.32
N PRO A 62 15.64 19.68 25.49
CA PRO A 62 15.94 18.67 26.50
C PRO A 62 15.28 17.31 26.21
N LEU A 63 14.46 17.19 25.16
CA LEU A 63 13.74 15.95 24.88
C LEU A 63 14.72 14.88 24.38
N PRO A 64 14.81 13.70 25.05
CA PRO A 64 15.58 12.59 24.52
C PRO A 64 15.00 12.13 23.18
N MET A 65 15.80 11.47 22.35
CA MET A 65 15.23 10.75 21.21
C MET A 65 14.24 9.72 21.71
N LEU A 66 13.12 9.57 21.00
CA LEU A 66 12.10 8.61 21.38
C LEU A 66 12.70 7.21 21.41
N ASP A 67 12.60 6.61 22.59
CA ASP A 67 13.00 5.25 22.88
C ASP A 67 11.94 4.65 23.81
N ALA A 68 11.39 3.51 23.41
CA ALA A 68 10.34 2.83 24.16
C ALA A 68 10.86 2.24 25.47
N ASP A 69 12.17 1.98 25.58
CA ASP A 69 12.79 1.46 26.80
C ASP A 69 12.85 2.53 27.92
N LEU A 70 12.71 3.81 27.55
CA LEU A 70 12.59 4.91 28.51
C LEU A 70 11.19 4.99 29.15
N GLU A 71 10.23 4.20 28.68
CA GLU A 71 8.89 4.08 29.26
C GLU A 71 8.86 2.99 30.31
N VAL A 72 9.22 3.34 31.54
CA VAL A 72 9.24 2.40 32.67
C VAL A 72 7.96 2.58 33.49
N ASP A 73 7.21 1.49 33.68
CA ASP A 73 5.97 1.46 34.47
C ASP A 73 4.91 2.51 34.04
N GLY A 74 4.85 2.83 32.74
CA GLY A 74 3.92 3.81 32.17
C GLY A 74 4.26 5.27 32.48
N LYS A 75 5.47 5.56 32.95
CA LYS A 75 5.98 6.92 33.19
C LYS A 75 6.99 7.33 32.13
N TYR A 76 7.07 8.62 31.85
CA TYR A 76 8.01 9.18 30.88
C TYR A 76 9.20 9.84 31.60
N PRO A 77 10.31 10.10 30.88
CA PRO A 77 11.38 10.94 31.43
C PRO A 77 10.85 12.31 31.90
N PRO A 78 11.40 12.91 32.98
CA PRO A 78 10.88 14.15 33.55
C PRO A 78 10.75 15.31 32.55
N ALA A 79 11.69 15.42 31.60
CA ALA A 79 11.65 16.42 30.53
C ALA A 79 10.47 16.20 29.56
N VAL A 80 10.15 14.93 29.27
CA VAL A 80 9.03 14.53 28.42
C VAL A 80 7.71 14.77 29.13
N ASP A 81 7.61 14.46 30.42
CA ASP A 81 6.41 14.72 31.22
C ASP A 81 6.12 16.23 31.35
N ALA A 82 7.13 17.05 31.65
CA ALA A 82 6.98 18.50 31.71
C ALA A 82 6.54 19.08 30.35
N PHE A 83 7.09 18.59 29.24
CA PHE A 83 6.65 18.95 27.89
C PHE A 83 5.20 18.56 27.65
N ARG A 84 4.82 17.31 27.96
CA ARG A 84 3.47 16.78 27.76
C ARG A 84 2.43 17.53 28.58
N GLN A 85 2.75 17.91 29.81
CA GLN A 85 1.88 18.71 30.66
C GLN A 85 1.59 20.09 30.06
N LYS A 86 2.61 20.79 29.55
CA LYS A 86 2.42 22.08 28.89
C LYS A 86 1.57 21.98 27.61
N ILE A 87 1.72 20.90 26.87
CA ILE A 87 0.86 20.64 25.70
C ILE A 87 -0.58 20.36 26.14
N LEU A 88 -0.81 19.61 27.22
CA LEU A 88 -2.15 19.38 27.78
C LEU A 88 -2.84 20.69 28.17
N GLU A 89 -2.13 21.60 28.83
CA GLU A 89 -2.63 22.90 29.30
C GLU A 89 -2.92 23.91 28.17
N SER A 90 -2.37 23.68 26.97
CA SER A 90 -2.59 24.54 25.79
C SER A 90 -3.88 24.18 25.05
N ASP A 91 -4.63 25.15 24.54
CA ASP A 91 -5.82 24.90 23.71
C ASP A 91 -5.46 24.67 22.24
N SER A 92 -4.31 25.23 21.80
CA SER A 92 -3.83 25.13 20.43
C SER A 92 -2.31 25.14 20.34
N ILE A 93 -1.77 24.76 19.19
CA ILE A 93 -0.32 24.58 18.99
C ILE A 93 0.14 25.37 17.76
N LEU A 94 1.20 26.15 17.90
CA LEU A 94 1.89 26.83 16.81
C LEU A 94 3.21 26.14 16.52
N PHE A 95 3.37 25.59 15.32
CA PHE A 95 4.61 24.98 14.87
C PHE A 95 5.43 25.94 14.02
N ALA A 96 6.70 26.15 14.37
CA ALA A 96 7.67 26.83 13.54
C ALA A 96 8.83 25.89 13.17
N SER A 97 8.80 25.32 11.96
CA SER A 97 9.85 24.37 11.52
C SER A 97 10.54 24.88 10.26
N PRO A 98 11.88 24.84 10.19
CA PRO A 98 12.55 24.85 8.90
C PRO A 98 12.26 23.54 8.17
N GLU A 99 12.58 23.53 6.88
CA GLU A 99 12.57 22.35 6.03
C GLU A 99 13.99 21.78 5.93
N TYR A 100 14.19 20.54 6.39
CA TYR A 100 15.45 19.81 6.24
C TYR A 100 15.19 18.60 5.33
N ASN A 101 15.94 18.50 4.22
CA ASN A 101 15.80 17.42 3.23
C ASN A 101 14.36 17.21 2.75
N TYR A 102 13.67 18.29 2.36
CA TYR A 102 12.27 18.26 1.90
C TYR A 102 11.26 17.75 2.93
N SER A 103 11.59 17.82 4.23
CA SER A 103 10.72 17.32 5.29
C SER A 103 10.80 18.13 6.60
N VAL A 104 9.99 17.73 7.56
CA VAL A 104 9.96 18.26 8.93
C VAL A 104 11.26 17.89 9.64
N THR A 105 11.75 18.79 10.49
CA THR A 105 12.99 18.56 11.26
C THR A 105 12.88 17.43 12.28
N ALA A 106 13.99 16.70 12.47
CA ALA A 106 14.07 15.60 13.43
C ALA A 106 13.71 16.00 14.87
N PRO A 107 14.19 17.15 15.43
CA PRO A 107 13.80 17.59 16.77
C PRO A 107 12.30 17.83 16.90
N LEU A 108 11.67 18.44 15.89
CA LEU A 108 10.23 18.67 15.94
C LEU A 108 9.43 17.38 15.82
N LYS A 109 9.84 16.49 14.91
CA LYS A 109 9.21 15.19 14.75
C LYS A 109 9.30 14.36 16.04
N ASN A 110 10.46 14.37 16.69
CA ASN A 110 10.67 13.71 17.98
C ASN A 110 9.74 14.27 19.09
N ALA A 111 9.62 15.60 19.17
CA ALA A 111 8.69 16.25 20.11
C ALA A 111 7.23 15.88 19.84
N ILE A 112 6.84 15.82 18.56
CA ILE A 112 5.51 15.34 18.15
C ILE A 112 5.32 13.90 18.63
N ASP A 113 6.27 13.02 18.37
CA ASP A 113 6.16 11.60 18.71
C ASP A 113 6.00 11.37 20.22
N TRP A 114 6.75 12.09 21.05
CA TRP A 114 6.57 12.08 22.51
C TRP A 114 5.18 12.56 22.94
N GLY A 115 4.57 13.51 22.23
CA GLY A 115 3.19 13.96 22.47
C GLY A 115 2.11 12.95 22.05
N LEU A 116 2.44 11.99 21.17
CA LEU A 116 1.53 10.96 20.68
C LEU A 116 1.46 9.73 21.58
N ARG A 117 2.48 9.49 22.42
CA ARG A 117 2.52 8.36 23.35
C ARG A 117 1.34 8.39 24.32
N SER A 118 0.84 7.22 24.70
CA SER A 118 -0.41 7.09 25.47
C SER A 118 -0.24 7.57 26.92
N PRO A 119 -1.06 8.49 27.45
CA PRO A 119 -2.24 9.09 26.82
C PRO A 119 -1.87 10.20 25.83
N ASN A 120 -2.51 10.22 24.67
CA ASN A 120 -2.22 11.22 23.63
C ASN A 120 -2.59 12.64 24.13
N VAL A 121 -1.60 13.52 24.25
CA VAL A 121 -1.78 14.88 24.76
C VAL A 121 -2.09 15.92 23.68
N ARG A 122 -1.97 15.52 22.40
CA ARG A 122 -2.18 16.38 21.22
C ARG A 122 -3.55 16.18 20.57
N GLY A 123 -4.33 15.18 21.02
CA GLY A 123 -5.66 14.92 20.49
C GLY A 123 -6.53 16.18 20.49
N ASP A 124 -7.21 16.43 19.38
CA ASP A 124 -8.25 17.47 19.23
C ASP A 124 -7.84 18.93 19.48
N LYS A 125 -6.55 19.24 19.54
CA LYS A 125 -6.04 20.63 19.61
C LYS A 125 -5.86 21.23 18.22
N ALA A 126 -6.33 22.46 18.05
CA ALA A 126 -6.10 23.25 16.84
C ALA A 126 -4.60 23.50 16.64
N ALA A 127 -4.14 23.52 15.39
CA ALA A 127 -2.73 23.79 15.10
C ALA A 127 -2.54 24.72 13.90
N ALA A 128 -1.50 25.55 13.97
CA ALA A 128 -1.01 26.35 12.86
C ALA A 128 0.46 26.06 12.59
N ILE A 129 0.90 26.25 11.35
CA ILE A 129 2.28 26.05 10.93
C ILE A 129 2.78 27.34 10.29
N ILE A 130 3.95 27.79 10.73
CA ILE A 130 4.74 28.85 10.11
C ILE A 130 6.12 28.29 9.79
N SER A 131 6.73 28.76 8.71
CA SER A 131 8.05 28.27 8.31
C SER A 131 8.86 29.37 7.65
N ALA A 132 10.15 29.41 7.96
CA ALA A 132 11.15 30.15 7.23
C ALA A 132 12.13 29.18 6.56
N GLY A 133 12.18 29.22 5.22
CA GLY A 133 13.14 28.51 4.38
C GLY A 133 14.31 29.41 3.96
N GLY A 134 15.49 28.82 3.75
CA GLY A 134 16.72 29.55 3.40
C GLY A 134 16.77 29.93 1.92
N GLY A 135 16.19 31.06 1.54
CA GLY A 135 16.43 31.71 0.25
C GLY A 135 17.17 33.04 0.46
N PHE A 136 18.33 33.20 -0.17
CA PHE A 136 19.16 34.41 -0.07
C PHE A 136 18.72 35.47 -1.09
N TRP A 137 17.43 35.80 -1.12
CA TRP A 137 16.88 36.77 -2.06
C TRP A 137 16.56 38.09 -1.35
N PRO A 138 17.06 39.24 -1.84
CA PRO A 138 16.68 40.54 -1.30
C PRO A 138 15.17 40.80 -1.49
N PRO A 139 14.52 41.55 -0.58
CA PRO A 139 15.06 42.12 0.67
C PRO A 139 15.20 41.08 1.80
N ALA A 140 16.20 41.27 2.66
CA ALA A 140 16.42 40.43 3.83
C ALA A 140 15.22 40.53 4.79
N LYS A 141 14.62 39.38 5.15
CA LYS A 141 13.46 39.33 6.04
C LYS A 141 13.82 39.18 7.51
N PHE A 142 15.06 38.81 7.81
CA PHE A 142 15.56 38.56 9.16
C PHE A 142 16.85 39.34 9.43
N ASP A 143 17.08 39.72 10.67
CA ASP A 143 18.35 40.30 11.14
C ASP A 143 19.41 39.22 11.45
N SER A 144 20.60 39.64 11.88
CA SER A 144 21.72 38.74 12.25
C SER A 144 21.43 37.85 13.45
N ASP A 145 20.52 38.27 14.34
CA ASP A 145 20.10 37.52 15.54
C ASP A 145 18.91 36.57 15.23
N GLY A 146 18.43 36.62 13.99
CA GLY A 146 17.37 35.81 13.44
C GLY A 146 15.96 36.29 13.78
N ASN A 147 15.78 37.55 14.18
CA ASN A 147 14.46 38.18 14.37
C ASN A 147 13.85 38.60 13.04
N LEU A 148 12.52 38.55 12.93
CA LEU A 148 11.80 38.97 11.73
C LEU A 148 11.68 40.50 11.68
N ILE A 149 12.26 41.11 10.65
CA ILE A 149 12.21 42.58 10.42
C ILE A 149 11.19 42.98 9.36
N ASP A 150 10.77 42.06 8.48
CA ASP A 150 9.85 42.34 7.38
C ASP A 150 8.40 42.61 7.88
N PRO A 151 7.85 43.82 7.70
CA PRO A 151 6.51 44.17 8.19
C PRO A 151 5.39 43.38 7.50
N ALA A 152 5.56 43.03 6.21
CA ALA A 152 4.55 42.24 5.50
C ALA A 152 4.45 40.81 6.08
N SER A 153 5.57 40.22 6.47
CA SER A 153 5.59 38.93 7.16
C SER A 153 5.01 39.01 8.58
N LYS A 154 5.20 40.11 9.30
CA LYS A 154 4.54 40.35 10.61
C LYS A 154 3.02 40.35 10.49
N GLU A 155 2.46 41.05 9.50
CA GLU A 155 1.01 41.06 9.24
C GLU A 155 0.47 39.67 8.85
N ARG A 156 1.24 38.88 8.08
CA ARG A 156 0.86 37.49 7.77
C ARG A 156 0.81 36.62 9.02
N ILE A 157 1.77 36.75 9.93
CA ILE A 157 1.77 36.03 11.22
C ILE A 157 0.54 36.43 12.03
N LYS A 158 0.21 37.72 12.10
CA LYS A 158 -1.01 38.21 12.75
C LYS A 158 -2.27 37.56 12.17
N GLY A 159 -2.37 37.46 10.84
CA GLY A 159 -3.46 36.76 10.16
C GLY A 159 -3.54 35.27 10.55
N VAL A 160 -2.40 34.58 10.65
CA VAL A 160 -2.34 33.18 11.10
C VAL A 160 -2.80 33.03 12.54
N LEU A 161 -2.40 33.92 13.44
CA LEU A 161 -2.80 33.88 14.86
C LEU A 161 -4.31 34.12 15.02
N LEU A 162 -4.86 35.10 14.30
CA LEU A 162 -6.31 35.36 14.30
C LEU A 162 -7.10 34.16 13.73
N ALA A 163 -6.59 33.54 12.66
CA ALA A 163 -7.19 32.34 12.08
C ALA A 163 -7.14 31.16 13.06
N LEU A 164 -6.01 30.97 13.76
CA LEU A 164 -5.85 29.93 14.77
C LEU A 164 -6.82 30.15 15.93
N GLN A 165 -6.94 31.37 16.44
CA GLN A 165 -7.90 31.72 17.49
C GLN A 165 -9.34 31.44 17.05
N ALA A 166 -9.73 31.90 15.86
CA ALA A 166 -11.07 31.67 15.33
C ALA A 166 -11.37 30.19 15.11
N PHE A 167 -10.38 29.41 14.64
CA PHE A 167 -10.53 27.97 14.41
C PHE A 167 -10.65 27.18 15.71
N THR A 168 -9.83 27.52 16.71
CA THR A 168 -9.86 26.89 18.02
C THR A 168 -11.22 27.06 18.70
N MET A 169 -11.80 28.27 18.63
CA MET A 169 -13.16 28.51 19.16
C MET A 169 -14.26 27.77 18.35
N ARG A 170 -14.08 27.57 17.04
CA ARG A 170 -15.08 26.89 16.18
C ARG A 170 -15.16 25.38 16.38
N LEU A 171 -14.09 24.74 16.84
CA LEU A 171 -14.08 23.29 17.06
C LEU A 171 -14.99 22.86 18.22
N GLN A 172 -15.43 23.78 19.08
CA GLN A 172 -16.24 23.46 20.25
C GLN A 172 -17.76 23.47 20.00
N GLU A 173 -18.24 23.89 18.82
CA GLU A 173 -19.68 24.09 18.57
C GLU A 173 -20.17 23.57 17.20
N ASN A 174 -21.46 23.25 17.14
CA ASN A 174 -22.13 23.00 15.86
C ASN A 174 -22.21 24.31 15.07
N VAL A 175 -21.69 24.30 13.85
CA VAL A 175 -21.69 25.48 12.99
C VAL A 175 -22.82 25.35 11.97
N GLY A 176 -23.86 26.18 12.15
CA GLY A 176 -24.91 26.36 11.15
C GLY A 176 -24.35 26.87 9.83
N LYS A 177 -25.12 26.70 8.74
CA LYS A 177 -24.69 27.06 7.38
C LYS A 177 -24.21 28.52 7.31
N GLY A 178 -22.89 28.71 7.15
CA GLY A 178 -22.25 30.01 7.09
C GLY A 178 -21.56 30.25 5.77
N THR A 179 -21.61 31.48 5.26
CA THR A 179 -20.87 31.91 4.06
C THR A 179 -19.42 32.20 4.44
N ILE A 180 -18.47 31.49 3.84
CA ILE A 180 -17.02 31.69 4.02
C ILE A 180 -16.59 32.93 3.27
N CYS A 181 -16.91 32.97 1.98
CA CYS A 181 -16.60 34.09 1.11
C CYS A 181 -17.57 34.11 -0.07
N GLN A 182 -17.73 35.30 -0.63
CA GLN A 182 -18.48 35.53 -1.84
C GLN A 182 -17.49 35.62 -2.98
N LEU A 183 -17.62 34.74 -3.96
CA LEU A 183 -16.76 34.72 -5.14
C LEU A 183 -17.52 35.29 -6.32
N GLU A 184 -17.07 36.42 -6.85
CA GLU A 184 -17.62 36.96 -8.09
C GLU A 184 -17.06 36.16 -9.28
N LEU A 185 -17.98 35.59 -10.06
CA LEU A 185 -17.66 34.71 -11.18
C LEU A 185 -17.44 35.52 -12.47
N ASP A 186 -16.18 35.74 -12.81
CA ASP A 186 -15.77 36.27 -14.12
C ASP A 186 -15.78 35.15 -15.17
N GLU A 187 -15.86 35.49 -16.47
CA GLU A 187 -15.81 34.50 -17.55
C GLU A 187 -14.57 33.60 -17.49
N ALA A 188 -13.41 34.16 -17.11
CA ALA A 188 -12.18 33.41 -16.92
C ALA A 188 -12.29 32.38 -15.78
N LYS A 189 -12.87 32.76 -14.63
CA LYS A 189 -13.05 31.88 -13.48
C LYS A 189 -14.09 30.79 -13.77
N VAL A 190 -15.17 31.13 -14.47
CA VAL A 190 -16.18 30.15 -14.90
C VAL A 190 -15.55 29.10 -15.81
N LYS A 191 -14.68 29.51 -16.73
CA LYS A 191 -13.93 28.59 -17.58
C LYS A 191 -12.99 27.70 -16.75
N GLU A 192 -12.24 28.28 -15.82
CA GLU A 192 -11.35 27.54 -14.91
C GLU A 192 -12.11 26.49 -14.07
N PHE A 193 -13.28 26.85 -13.53
CA PHE A 193 -14.12 25.90 -12.80
C PHE A 193 -14.68 24.79 -13.69
N LYS A 194 -15.05 25.10 -14.94
CA LYS A 194 -15.51 24.08 -15.90
C LYS A 194 -14.38 23.13 -16.29
N ASP A 195 -13.22 23.66 -16.61
CA ASP A 195 -12.03 22.87 -16.94
C ASP A 195 -11.61 21.98 -15.75
N ALA A 196 -11.73 22.50 -14.52
CA ALA A 196 -11.48 21.75 -13.29
C ALA A 196 -12.51 20.62 -13.06
N ILE A 197 -13.78 20.87 -13.38
CA ILE A 197 -14.86 19.87 -13.32
C ILE A 197 -14.65 18.77 -14.37
N GLU A 198 -14.36 19.13 -15.62
CA GLU A 198 -14.14 18.19 -16.73
C GLU A 198 -12.87 17.34 -16.52
N SER A 199 -11.84 17.93 -15.90
CA SER A 199 -10.59 17.24 -15.58
C SER A 199 -10.63 16.47 -14.25
N ASN A 200 -11.81 16.34 -13.62
CA ASN A 200 -12.02 15.64 -12.35
C ASN A 200 -11.08 16.11 -11.21
N TYR A 201 -10.79 17.42 -11.11
CA TYR A 201 -10.01 17.93 -10.00
C TYR A 201 -10.73 17.68 -8.67
N TRP A 202 -10.03 17.06 -7.72
CA TRP A 202 -10.54 16.76 -6.39
C TRP A 202 -10.10 17.80 -5.37
N PHE A 203 -10.96 18.05 -4.38
CA PHE A 203 -10.58 18.85 -3.22
C PHE A 203 -9.81 17.97 -2.24
N ASN A 204 -8.55 18.32 -1.99
CA ASN A 204 -7.80 17.76 -0.87
C ASN A 204 -8.02 18.65 0.37
N SER A 205 -8.66 18.12 1.41
CA SER A 205 -8.81 18.79 2.69
C SER A 205 -8.06 17.99 3.75
N SER A 206 -6.90 18.50 4.14
CA SER A 206 -6.07 17.91 5.19
C SER A 206 -6.65 18.24 6.56
N TRP A 207 -7.52 17.37 7.08
CA TRP A 207 -7.84 17.39 8.51
C TRP A 207 -6.65 16.80 9.25
N ALA A 208 -5.96 17.62 10.05
CA ALA A 208 -4.78 17.21 10.80
C ALA A 208 -5.13 16.38 12.05
N LEU A 209 -5.89 15.30 11.86
CA LEU A 209 -6.19 14.28 12.87
C LEU A 209 -5.20 13.13 12.70
N LEU A 210 -4.13 13.16 13.50
CA LEU A 210 -3.28 12.04 13.94
C LEU A 210 -2.92 10.87 12.99
N ALA A 211 -1.60 10.63 12.90
CA ALA A 211 -0.89 9.37 12.59
C ALA A 211 -1.06 8.70 11.20
N SER A 212 -1.91 9.23 10.35
CA SER A 212 -1.90 8.94 8.91
C SER A 212 -2.72 10.05 8.27
N CYS A 213 -2.18 10.72 7.25
CA CYS A 213 -3.00 11.53 6.36
C CYS A 213 -4.11 10.62 5.82
N ILE A 214 -5.29 10.61 6.44
CA ILE A 214 -6.44 9.90 5.88
C ILE A 214 -6.88 10.77 4.71
N LEU A 215 -6.42 10.36 3.53
CA LEU A 215 -6.91 10.85 2.26
C LEU A 215 -8.38 10.41 2.14
N ILE A 216 -9.31 11.26 2.55
CA ILE A 216 -10.73 11.01 2.27
C ILE A 216 -10.95 11.33 0.79
N ARG A 217 -10.68 10.35 -0.06
CA ARG A 217 -11.02 10.37 -1.49
C ARG A 217 -12.54 10.25 -1.61
N THR A 218 -13.21 11.38 -1.82
CA THR A 218 -14.62 11.34 -2.25
C THR A 218 -14.64 11.48 -3.76
N VAL A 219 -15.14 10.46 -4.47
CA VAL A 219 -15.36 10.51 -5.92
C VAL A 219 -16.45 11.54 -6.17
N ILE A 220 -16.09 12.66 -6.79
CA ILE A 220 -17.05 13.65 -7.25
C ILE A 220 -17.43 13.27 -8.68
N MET A 221 -18.57 12.61 -8.86
CA MET A 221 -19.26 12.64 -10.16
C MET A 221 -19.90 14.02 -10.29
N ALA A 222 -19.17 14.97 -10.85
CA ALA A 222 -19.71 16.26 -11.18
C ALA A 222 -20.62 16.12 -12.42
N SER A 223 -21.92 16.31 -12.22
CA SER A 223 -22.82 16.60 -13.33
C SER A 223 -22.50 18.00 -13.85
N MET A 224 -22.38 18.12 -15.17
CA MET A 224 -22.09 19.34 -15.92
C MET A 224 -22.75 20.58 -15.28
N SER A 225 -21.92 21.57 -14.93
CA SER A 225 -22.30 22.97 -14.70
C SER A 225 -22.62 23.44 -13.27
N SER A 226 -22.33 22.69 -12.19
CA SER A 226 -22.65 23.17 -10.83
C SER A 226 -21.53 23.08 -9.78
N THR A 227 -21.51 24.06 -8.85
CA THR A 227 -20.71 24.03 -7.61
C THR A 227 -21.59 23.69 -6.41
N HIS A 228 -21.02 23.01 -5.41
CA HIS A 228 -21.77 22.40 -4.30
C HIS A 228 -21.53 23.10 -2.96
N ILE A 229 -22.59 23.20 -2.14
CA ILE A 229 -22.50 23.58 -0.72
C ILE A 229 -21.87 22.42 0.05
N LYS A 230 -20.90 22.69 0.93
CA LYS A 230 -20.17 21.66 1.68
C LYS A 230 -20.76 21.45 3.06
N ASN A 231 -21.30 20.26 3.32
CA ASN A 231 -21.77 19.85 4.64
C ASN A 231 -20.78 18.85 5.23
N ILE A 232 -20.19 19.18 6.37
CA ILE A 232 -19.22 18.33 7.06
C ILE A 232 -19.94 17.69 8.26
N VAL A 233 -19.97 16.37 8.30
CA VAL A 233 -20.55 15.60 9.40
C VAL A 233 -19.43 14.88 10.13
N THR A 234 -19.16 15.31 11.36
CA THR A 234 -18.09 14.74 12.19
C THR A 234 -18.70 13.86 13.27
N LYS A 235 -18.34 12.57 13.27
CA LYS A 235 -18.69 11.62 14.33
C LYS A 235 -17.59 11.58 15.37
N TYR A 236 -17.97 11.71 16.63
CA TYR A 236 -17.03 11.72 17.76
C TYR A 236 -17.46 10.74 18.86
N ASN A 237 -16.50 10.18 19.59
CA ASN A 237 -16.72 9.36 20.77
C ASN A 237 -15.89 9.94 21.91
N LYS A 238 -16.55 10.52 22.91
CA LYS A 238 -15.90 11.31 23.98
C LYS A 238 -15.01 12.41 23.38
N ASP A 239 -13.73 12.45 23.76
CA ASP A 239 -12.73 13.43 23.28
C ASP A 239 -11.95 12.91 22.06
N GLN A 240 -12.59 12.13 21.19
CA GLN A 240 -11.92 11.55 20.02
C GLN A 240 -12.82 11.59 18.78
N ILE A 241 -12.28 12.14 17.70
CA ILE A 241 -12.94 12.15 16.39
C ILE A 241 -12.74 10.78 15.72
N ILE A 242 -13.85 10.14 15.34
CA ILE A 242 -13.86 8.78 14.80
C ILE A 242 -13.98 8.80 13.28
N HIS A 243 -14.84 9.65 12.71
CA HIS A 243 -15.11 9.67 11.28
C HIS A 243 -15.60 11.04 10.81
N VAL A 244 -15.07 11.53 9.69
CA VAL A 244 -15.50 12.78 9.05
C VAL A 244 -16.10 12.44 7.69
N ASN A 245 -17.36 12.83 7.47
CA ASN A 245 -18.01 12.70 6.17
C ASN A 245 -18.24 14.07 5.54
N LEU A 246 -17.92 14.21 4.25
CA LEU A 246 -18.27 15.40 3.47
C LEU A 246 -19.45 15.06 2.55
N THR A 247 -20.58 15.71 2.76
CA THR A 247 -21.74 15.64 1.89
C THR A 247 -21.95 16.96 1.17
N GLN A 248 -22.56 16.88 -0.01
CA GLN A 248 -22.86 18.03 -0.85
C GLN A 248 -24.36 18.26 -0.91
N GLU A 249 -24.77 19.53 -0.87
CA GLU A 249 -26.17 19.91 -0.94
C GLU A 249 -26.37 21.01 -2.01
N GLY A 250 -27.43 20.91 -2.81
CA GLY A 250 -27.89 21.97 -3.72
C GLY A 250 -26.85 22.43 -4.77
N PRO A 251 -26.74 21.76 -5.94
CA PRO A 251 -25.89 22.24 -7.03
C PRO A 251 -26.32 23.64 -7.50
N LYS A 252 -25.38 24.60 -7.52
CA LYS A 252 -25.60 25.95 -8.06
C LYS A 252 -24.98 26.11 -9.44
N PRO A 253 -25.73 26.58 -10.46
CA PRO A 253 -25.23 26.73 -11.82
C PRO A 253 -24.14 27.82 -11.92
N LEU A 254 -23.06 27.52 -12.61
CA LEU A 254 -21.96 28.45 -12.88
C LEU A 254 -22.31 29.37 -14.06
N ALA A 255 -22.50 30.67 -13.80
CA ALA A 255 -22.73 31.69 -14.82
C ALA A 255 -21.89 32.94 -14.55
N ALA A 256 -21.36 33.55 -15.61
CA ALA A 256 -20.58 34.77 -15.52
C ALA A 256 -21.44 35.94 -15.01
N GLY A 257 -20.87 36.79 -14.17
CA GLY A 257 -21.56 37.93 -13.54
C GLY A 257 -22.44 37.57 -12.34
N LYS A 258 -22.42 36.32 -11.85
CA LYS A 258 -23.10 35.92 -10.60
C LYS A 258 -22.12 35.84 -9.43
N ILE A 259 -22.61 36.23 -8.26
CA ILE A 259 -21.90 36.04 -6.99
C ILE A 259 -22.18 34.63 -6.48
N LEU A 260 -21.12 33.85 -6.28
CA LEU A 260 -21.16 32.51 -5.72
C LEU A 260 -20.84 32.57 -4.22
N ASP A 261 -21.86 32.33 -3.38
CA ASP A 261 -21.65 32.16 -1.94
C ASP A 261 -21.07 30.77 -1.64
N LEU A 262 -19.79 30.73 -1.25
CA LEU A 262 -19.16 29.52 -0.76
C LEU A 262 -19.59 29.32 0.69
N THR A 263 -20.42 28.30 0.95
CA THR A 263 -20.95 28.02 2.28
C THR A 263 -20.46 26.68 2.82
N TYR A 264 -20.31 26.62 4.14
CA TYR A 264 -20.03 25.38 4.85
C TYR A 264 -20.96 25.21 6.06
N SER A 265 -21.21 23.96 6.45
CA SER A 265 -21.83 23.62 7.72
C SER A 265 -21.05 22.49 8.39
N ILE A 266 -21.03 22.47 9.72
CA ILE A 266 -20.40 21.40 10.51
C ILE A 266 -21.42 20.87 11.51
N LYS A 267 -21.67 19.56 11.45
CA LYS A 267 -22.56 18.85 12.38
C LYS A 267 -21.79 17.78 13.14
N TRP A 268 -21.73 17.91 14.46
CA TRP A 268 -21.12 16.95 15.37
C TRP A 268 -22.16 15.91 15.83
N ILE A 269 -21.84 14.63 15.69
CA ILE A 269 -22.72 13.51 16.04
C ILE A 269 -21.99 12.53 16.98
N PRO A 270 -22.54 12.20 18.16
CA PRO A 270 -21.91 11.21 19.05
C PRO A 270 -22.00 9.79 18.47
N THR A 271 -20.98 8.97 18.70
CA THR A 271 -20.92 7.56 18.29
C THR A 271 -20.31 6.65 19.36
N ASN A 272 -20.70 5.37 19.35
CA ASN A 272 -20.19 4.34 20.27
C ASN A 272 -18.96 3.59 19.71
N ILE A 273 -18.50 3.91 18.50
CA ILE A 273 -17.34 3.26 17.86
C ILE A 273 -16.06 3.72 18.55
N THR A 274 -15.19 2.78 18.92
CA THR A 274 -13.90 3.09 19.56
C THR A 274 -12.86 3.54 18.52
N PHE A 275 -11.90 4.36 18.92
CA PHE A 275 -10.87 4.91 18.01
C PHE A 275 -9.99 3.83 17.35
N ALA A 276 -9.81 2.68 18.00
CA ALA A 276 -9.05 1.55 17.45
C ALA A 276 -9.69 0.95 16.20
N VAL A 277 -11.03 0.93 16.15
CA VAL A 277 -11.84 0.24 15.12
C VAL A 277 -12.31 1.22 14.03
N ARG A 278 -11.84 2.48 14.07
CA ARG A 278 -12.32 3.55 13.16
C ARG A 278 -12.12 3.25 11.67
N PHE A 279 -11.13 2.42 11.33
CA PHE A 279 -10.84 2.07 9.94
C PHE A 279 -11.77 1.01 9.37
N ASP A 280 -12.49 0.28 10.21
CA ASP A 280 -13.41 -0.77 9.76
C ASP A 280 -14.55 -0.20 8.92
N VAL A 281 -14.95 1.05 9.15
CA VAL A 281 -15.95 1.79 8.33
C VAL A 281 -15.46 2.03 6.90
N TYR A 282 -14.15 2.11 6.67
CA TYR A 282 -13.56 2.21 5.32
C TYR A 282 -13.29 0.84 4.69
N LEU A 283 -13.26 -0.22 5.50
CA LEU A 283 -13.13 -1.60 5.06
C LEU A 283 -14.51 -2.19 4.68
N ASP A 284 -15.59 -1.74 5.33
CA ASP A 284 -16.97 -2.06 4.97
C ASP A 284 -17.45 -1.20 3.79
N TYR A 285 -17.17 -1.64 2.56
CA TYR A 285 -17.55 -0.94 1.33
C TYR A 285 -18.24 -1.90 0.34
N PRO A 286 -19.55 -2.17 0.48
CA PRO A 286 -20.32 -3.10 -0.38
C PRO A 286 -20.29 -2.81 -1.89
N PHE A 287 -19.63 -1.73 -2.33
CA PHE A 287 -19.48 -1.33 -3.72
C PHE A 287 -18.18 -1.84 -4.40
N PHE A 288 -17.06 -1.99 -3.69
CA PHE A 288 -15.78 -2.37 -4.31
C PHE A 288 -15.47 -3.85 -4.24
N GLU A 289 -15.83 -4.55 -3.15
CA GLU A 289 -15.47 -5.96 -3.02
C GLU A 289 -16.43 -6.89 -3.78
N HIS A 290 -17.76 -6.73 -3.68
CA HIS A 290 -18.64 -7.74 -4.27
C HIS A 290 -18.65 -7.73 -5.81
N GLN A 291 -18.86 -6.59 -6.47
CA GLN A 291 -19.02 -6.59 -7.93
C GLN A 291 -17.71 -6.88 -8.66
N ILE A 292 -16.57 -6.34 -8.18
CA ILE A 292 -15.28 -6.51 -8.83
C ILE A 292 -14.71 -7.92 -8.59
N HIS A 293 -14.84 -8.48 -7.37
CA HIS A 293 -14.40 -9.86 -7.13
C HIS A 293 -15.27 -10.87 -7.88
N TRP A 294 -16.60 -10.72 -7.89
CA TRP A 294 -17.47 -11.62 -8.66
C TRP A 294 -17.23 -11.48 -10.17
N PHE A 295 -16.93 -10.28 -10.68
CA PHE A 295 -16.55 -10.08 -12.07
C PHE A 295 -15.22 -10.78 -12.42
N SER A 296 -14.21 -10.68 -11.57
CA SER A 296 -12.93 -11.39 -11.76
C SER A 296 -13.11 -12.91 -11.66
N VAL A 297 -13.85 -13.41 -10.66
CA VAL A 297 -14.14 -14.85 -10.51
C VAL A 297 -14.89 -15.38 -11.73
N PHE A 298 -15.90 -14.64 -12.22
CA PHE A 298 -16.63 -15.02 -13.42
C PHE A 298 -15.75 -15.01 -14.66
N ASN A 299 -14.88 -14.00 -14.81
CA ASN A 299 -13.92 -13.89 -15.91
C ASN A 299 -12.94 -15.08 -15.94
N SER A 300 -12.31 -15.40 -14.81
CA SER A 300 -11.39 -16.53 -14.71
C SER A 300 -12.13 -17.87 -14.91
N PHE A 301 -13.38 -18.00 -14.43
CA PHE A 301 -14.19 -19.20 -14.61
C PHE A 301 -14.59 -19.43 -16.08
N MET A 302 -15.02 -18.37 -16.79
CA MET A 302 -15.32 -18.43 -18.23
C MET A 302 -14.11 -18.82 -19.06
N MET A 303 -12.93 -18.30 -18.73
CA MET A 303 -11.68 -18.67 -19.41
C MET A 303 -11.33 -20.15 -19.19
N VAL A 304 -11.50 -20.69 -17.99
CA VAL A 304 -11.26 -22.11 -17.71
C VAL A 304 -12.22 -23.00 -18.50
N ILE A 305 -13.51 -22.66 -18.54
CA ILE A 305 -14.50 -23.41 -19.33
C ILE A 305 -14.17 -23.35 -20.82
N PHE A 306 -13.87 -22.16 -21.34
CA PHE A 306 -13.52 -21.98 -22.75
C PHE A 306 -12.27 -22.80 -23.11
N LEU A 307 -11.22 -22.73 -22.28
CA LEU A 307 -9.99 -23.47 -22.50
C LEU A 307 -10.20 -24.98 -22.46
N THR A 308 -10.92 -25.45 -21.43
CA THR A 308 -11.24 -26.88 -21.26
C THR A 308 -12.11 -27.37 -22.41
N GLY A 309 -13.07 -26.56 -22.87
CA GLY A 309 -13.90 -26.84 -24.04
C GLY A 309 -13.07 -26.94 -25.33
N LEU A 310 -12.15 -26.01 -25.56
CA LEU A 310 -11.25 -26.02 -26.72
C LEU A 310 -10.33 -27.26 -26.68
N VAL A 311 -9.69 -27.53 -25.54
CA VAL A 311 -8.83 -28.71 -25.36
C VAL A 311 -9.65 -30.01 -25.54
N SER A 312 -10.84 -30.09 -24.96
CA SER A 312 -11.74 -31.25 -25.11
C SER A 312 -12.19 -31.43 -26.56
N MET A 313 -12.50 -30.35 -27.28
CA MET A 313 -12.85 -30.40 -28.70
C MET A 313 -11.66 -30.88 -29.55
N ILE A 314 -10.45 -30.38 -29.30
CA ILE A 314 -9.24 -30.87 -29.97
C ILE A 314 -9.05 -32.35 -29.65
N LEU A 315 -9.11 -32.73 -28.37
CA LEU A 315 -8.93 -34.12 -27.94
C LEU A 315 -9.97 -35.04 -28.58
N MET A 316 -11.25 -34.69 -28.54
CA MET A 316 -12.34 -35.46 -29.17
C MET A 316 -12.19 -35.52 -30.68
N ARG A 317 -11.79 -34.42 -31.34
CA ARG A 317 -11.53 -34.42 -32.78
C ARG A 317 -10.36 -35.34 -33.13
N THR A 318 -9.32 -35.34 -32.31
CA THR A 318 -8.12 -36.18 -32.52
C THR A 318 -8.45 -37.65 -32.24
N LEU A 319 -9.13 -37.95 -31.13
CA LEU A 319 -9.59 -39.29 -30.78
C LEU A 319 -10.56 -39.84 -31.81
N ARG A 320 -11.56 -39.06 -32.24
CA ARG A 320 -12.52 -39.49 -33.27
C ARG A 320 -11.82 -39.80 -34.59
N ASN A 321 -10.83 -38.99 -34.99
CA ASN A 321 -10.03 -39.25 -36.18
C ASN A 321 -9.15 -40.50 -36.01
N ASP A 322 -8.53 -40.71 -34.85
CA ASP A 322 -7.74 -41.91 -34.56
C ASP A 322 -8.64 -43.17 -34.55
N TYR A 323 -9.77 -43.16 -33.85
CA TYR A 323 -10.74 -44.26 -33.84
C TYR A 323 -11.30 -44.56 -35.23
N ALA A 324 -11.62 -43.54 -36.04
CA ALA A 324 -12.09 -43.73 -37.40
C ALA A 324 -11.02 -44.31 -38.33
N LYS A 325 -9.72 -44.01 -38.09
CA LYS A 325 -8.61 -44.67 -38.79
C LYS A 325 -8.57 -46.16 -38.46
N TYR A 326 -8.63 -46.53 -37.19
CA TYR A 326 -8.59 -47.95 -36.77
C TYR A 326 -9.82 -48.74 -37.24
N ALA A 327 -11.02 -48.15 -37.20
CA ALA A 327 -12.25 -48.81 -37.66
C ALA A 327 -12.27 -49.09 -39.19
N ARG A 328 -11.42 -48.41 -39.96
CA ARG A 328 -11.25 -48.67 -41.41
C ARG A 328 -10.19 -49.74 -41.69
N GLU A 329 -9.22 -49.93 -40.79
CA GLU A 329 -8.15 -50.92 -40.95
C GLU A 329 -8.62 -52.36 -40.62
N ASP A 330 -9.67 -52.54 -39.80
CA ASP A 330 -10.24 -53.87 -39.49
C ASP A 330 -11.12 -54.47 -40.64
N ASP A 331 -11.67 -53.65 -41.55
CA ASP A 331 -12.53 -54.09 -42.67
C ASP A 331 -11.73 -54.51 -43.92
N ASP A 332 -10.43 -54.17 -44.01
CA ASP A 332 -9.53 -54.53 -45.11
C ASP A 332 -8.61 -55.69 -44.69
N LEU A 333 -9.18 -56.90 -44.55
CA LEU A 333 -8.47 -58.16 -44.22
C LEU A 333 -7.42 -58.60 -45.27
N GLU A 334 -7.21 -57.83 -46.34
CA GLU A 334 -6.22 -58.07 -47.41
C GLU A 334 -4.93 -57.24 -47.26
N THR A 335 -4.76 -56.47 -46.19
CA THR A 335 -3.57 -55.60 -45.97
C THR A 335 -2.61 -56.06 -44.87
N LEU A 336 -2.58 -57.36 -44.56
CA LEU A 336 -1.62 -57.97 -43.63
C LEU A 336 -0.13 -57.80 -44.01
N GLU A 337 0.19 -57.38 -45.25
CA GLU A 337 1.55 -57.01 -45.68
C GLU A 337 1.90 -55.52 -45.48
N ARG A 338 0.94 -54.64 -45.17
CA ARG A 338 1.18 -53.21 -44.85
C ARG A 338 1.24 -52.91 -43.35
N ASP A 339 0.95 -53.88 -42.50
CA ASP A 339 0.82 -53.74 -41.04
C ASP A 339 2.16 -53.64 -40.28
N VAL A 340 3.30 -53.70 -40.96
CA VAL A 340 4.61 -53.44 -40.34
C VAL A 340 5.05 -51.97 -40.51
N SER A 341 4.41 -51.22 -41.41
CA SER A 341 4.89 -49.89 -41.82
C SER A 341 4.20 -48.69 -41.15
N GLU A 342 3.08 -48.86 -40.43
CA GLU A 342 2.35 -47.74 -39.82
C GLU A 342 1.83 -48.02 -38.40
N GLU A 343 2.67 -48.52 -37.48
CA GLU A 343 2.39 -48.31 -36.05
C GLU A 343 2.31 -46.78 -35.80
N SER A 344 1.09 -46.27 -35.61
CA SER A 344 0.82 -44.84 -35.49
C SER A 344 1.60 -44.19 -34.33
N GLY A 345 2.44 -43.20 -34.70
CA GLY A 345 2.83 -42.03 -33.90
C GLY A 345 3.36 -42.30 -32.48
N TRP A 346 2.44 -42.38 -31.51
CA TRP A 346 2.70 -42.49 -30.07
C TRP A 346 3.02 -43.92 -29.64
N LYS A 347 2.45 -44.93 -30.31
CA LYS A 347 2.74 -46.35 -30.03
C LYS A 347 4.21 -46.68 -30.32
N LEU A 348 4.80 -46.07 -31.36
CA LEU A 348 6.22 -46.20 -31.65
C LEU A 348 7.15 -45.57 -30.58
N VAL A 349 6.62 -44.73 -29.68
CA VAL A 349 7.42 -44.05 -28.64
C VAL A 349 7.39 -44.83 -27.32
N HIS A 350 6.52 -45.84 -27.13
CA HIS A 350 6.31 -46.49 -25.83
C HIS A 350 7.60 -47.00 -25.17
N GLY A 351 8.55 -47.52 -25.96
CA GLY A 351 9.86 -47.98 -25.50
C GLY A 351 10.94 -46.90 -25.38
N ASP A 352 10.70 -45.71 -25.95
CA ASP A 352 11.62 -44.55 -25.91
C ASP A 352 11.22 -43.52 -24.83
N VAL A 353 9.95 -43.46 -24.41
CA VAL A 353 9.46 -42.54 -23.35
C VAL A 353 10.20 -42.71 -22.03
N PHE A 354 10.54 -43.95 -21.67
CA PHE A 354 11.20 -44.28 -20.40
C PHE A 354 12.72 -44.15 -20.42
N ARG A 355 13.30 -43.65 -21.52
CA ARG A 355 14.74 -43.40 -21.62
C ARG A 355 15.11 -42.17 -20.78
N PRO A 356 16.25 -42.19 -20.06
CA PRO A 356 16.75 -40.98 -19.42
C PRO A 356 17.00 -39.88 -20.47
N PRO A 357 16.48 -38.66 -20.27
CA PRO A 357 16.72 -37.55 -21.18
C PRO A 357 18.16 -37.03 -21.06
N TYR A 358 18.64 -36.37 -22.13
CA TYR A 358 19.98 -35.77 -22.17
C TYR A 358 20.27 -34.85 -20.97
N SER A 359 19.28 -34.08 -20.52
CA SER A 359 19.36 -33.17 -19.37
C SER A 359 18.61 -33.71 -18.15
N LEU A 360 18.83 -34.97 -17.78
CA LEU A 360 18.19 -35.61 -16.62
C LEU A 360 18.29 -34.78 -15.33
N ALA A 361 19.43 -34.13 -15.08
CA ALA A 361 19.63 -33.28 -13.90
C ALA A 361 18.72 -32.05 -13.89
N LEU A 362 18.48 -31.43 -15.05
CA LEU A 362 17.60 -30.27 -15.17
C LEU A 362 16.14 -30.69 -14.97
N LEU A 363 15.73 -31.80 -15.58
CA LEU A 363 14.38 -32.32 -15.41
C LEU A 363 14.10 -32.67 -13.95
N SER A 364 15.01 -33.40 -13.29
CA SER A 364 14.83 -33.74 -11.87
C SER A 364 14.78 -32.51 -10.98
N ALA A 365 15.62 -31.50 -11.26
CA ALA A 365 15.62 -30.22 -10.52
C ALA A 365 14.30 -29.45 -10.67
N VAL A 366 13.76 -29.36 -11.88
CA VAL A 366 12.48 -28.68 -12.15
C VAL A 366 11.32 -29.42 -11.48
N VAL A 367 11.28 -30.76 -11.57
CA VAL A 367 10.22 -31.57 -10.94
C VAL A 367 10.29 -31.48 -9.41
N GLY A 368 11.48 -31.55 -8.81
CA GLY A 368 11.66 -31.37 -7.37
C GLY A 368 11.23 -29.98 -6.90
N THR A 369 11.64 -28.94 -7.62
CA THR A 369 11.22 -27.55 -7.34
C THR A 369 9.71 -27.39 -7.46
N GLY A 370 9.09 -27.99 -8.48
CA GLY A 370 7.64 -27.95 -8.67
C GLY A 370 6.87 -28.62 -7.53
N ALA A 371 7.33 -29.79 -7.07
CA ALA A 371 6.74 -30.48 -5.93
C ALA A 371 6.86 -29.66 -4.63
N GLN A 372 8.01 -29.00 -4.42
CA GLN A 372 8.21 -28.08 -3.30
C GLN A 372 7.23 -26.91 -3.35
N LEU A 373 7.08 -26.25 -4.50
CA LEU A 373 6.19 -25.10 -4.66
C LEU A 373 4.71 -25.49 -4.47
N ALA A 374 4.30 -26.66 -4.96
CA ALA A 374 2.94 -27.16 -4.75
C ALA A 374 2.63 -27.37 -3.26
N LEU A 375 3.55 -28.00 -2.53
CA LEU A 375 3.41 -28.21 -1.08
C LEU A 375 3.45 -26.88 -0.31
N LEU A 376 4.33 -25.96 -0.70
CA LEU A 376 4.43 -24.63 -0.11
C LEU A 376 3.12 -23.86 -0.22
N VAL A 377 2.52 -23.82 -1.42
CA VAL A 377 1.25 -23.13 -1.65
C VAL A 377 0.15 -23.75 -0.79
N LEU A 378 0.05 -25.08 -0.75
CA LEU A 378 -0.92 -25.78 0.08
C LEU A 378 -0.74 -25.43 1.58
N LEU A 379 0.49 -25.49 2.09
CA LEU A 379 0.80 -25.23 3.49
C LEU A 379 0.51 -23.77 3.88
N VAL A 380 0.88 -22.81 3.02
CA VAL A 380 0.60 -21.39 3.25
C VAL A 380 -0.91 -21.11 3.26
N ILE A 381 -1.68 -21.74 2.36
CA ILE A 381 -3.15 -21.63 2.36
C ILE A 381 -3.73 -22.17 3.67
N LEU A 382 -3.30 -23.35 4.13
CA LEU A 382 -3.78 -23.92 5.39
C LEU A 382 -3.43 -23.02 6.59
N LEU A 383 -2.20 -22.49 6.63
CA LEU A 383 -1.78 -21.56 7.68
C LEU A 383 -2.53 -20.23 7.62
N ALA A 384 -2.91 -19.76 6.43
CA ALA A 384 -3.72 -18.56 6.26
C ALA A 384 -5.17 -18.75 6.71
N ILE A 385 -5.72 -19.96 6.58
CA ILE A 385 -7.07 -20.30 7.07
C ILE A 385 -7.07 -20.42 8.59
N VAL A 386 -6.05 -21.06 9.17
CA VAL A 386 -5.98 -21.34 10.61
C VAL A 386 -5.45 -20.14 11.40
N GLY A 387 -4.47 -19.42 10.85
CA GLY A 387 -3.80 -18.31 11.52
C GLY A 387 -4.38 -16.96 11.13
N THR A 388 -4.41 -16.02 12.08
CA THR A 388 -4.72 -14.61 11.83
C THR A 388 -3.57 -13.88 11.12
N LEU A 389 -2.98 -14.50 10.11
CA LEU A 389 -1.81 -14.02 9.35
C LEU A 389 -2.10 -12.77 8.52
N TYR A 390 -3.38 -12.37 8.39
CA TYR A 390 -3.83 -11.18 7.69
C TYR A 390 -3.61 -9.87 8.49
N ILE A 391 -3.31 -9.94 9.79
CA ILE A 391 -3.27 -8.77 10.69
C ILE A 391 -1.93 -8.01 10.61
N GLY A 392 -0.82 -8.70 10.30
CA GLY A 392 0.53 -8.10 10.28
C GLY A 392 1.01 -7.72 8.88
N ARG A 393 1.44 -6.46 8.70
CA ARG A 393 2.13 -6.03 7.46
C ARG A 393 3.39 -6.89 7.24
N GLY A 394 3.42 -7.66 6.15
CA GLY A 394 4.56 -8.54 5.82
C GLY A 394 4.57 -9.91 6.52
N ALA A 395 3.58 -10.22 7.36
CA ALA A 395 3.47 -11.52 8.02
C ALA A 395 3.32 -12.68 7.02
N ILE A 396 2.59 -12.45 5.93
CA ILE A 396 2.42 -13.45 4.85
C ILE A 396 3.75 -13.73 4.15
N VAL A 397 4.53 -12.68 3.84
CA VAL A 397 5.81 -12.82 3.13
C VAL A 397 6.85 -13.55 3.99
N THR A 398 6.92 -13.21 5.28
CA THR A 398 7.82 -13.90 6.23
C THR A 398 7.43 -15.37 6.42
N THR A 399 6.13 -15.66 6.56
CA THR A 399 5.62 -17.04 6.60
C THR A 399 5.98 -17.81 5.34
N PHE A 400 5.84 -17.19 4.16
CA PHE A 400 6.20 -17.82 2.88
C PHE A 400 7.68 -18.20 2.82
N ILE A 401 8.58 -17.30 3.25
CA ILE A 401 10.04 -17.56 3.28
C ILE A 401 10.38 -18.71 4.24
N LEU A 402 9.78 -18.74 5.43
CA LEU A 402 10.01 -19.81 6.40
C LEU A 402 9.48 -21.16 5.90
N CYS A 403 8.25 -21.20 5.39
CA CYS A 403 7.65 -22.40 4.83
C CYS A 403 8.43 -22.91 3.62
N TYR A 404 8.99 -22.02 2.79
CA TYR A 404 9.86 -22.39 1.68
C TYR A 404 11.13 -23.10 2.18
N ALA A 405 11.73 -22.59 3.26
CA ALA A 405 12.94 -23.18 3.85
C ALA A 405 12.68 -24.61 4.36
N PHE A 406 11.55 -24.86 5.02
CA PHE A 406 11.21 -26.20 5.52
C PHE A 406 10.80 -27.19 4.41
N THR A 407 10.09 -26.71 3.39
CA THR A 407 9.67 -27.57 2.26
C THR A 407 10.82 -27.95 1.31
N SER A 408 12.00 -27.34 1.45
CA SER A 408 13.21 -27.66 0.67
C SER A 408 13.64 -29.14 0.75
N PHE A 409 13.34 -29.83 1.85
CA PHE A 409 13.55 -31.27 2.00
C PHE A 409 12.81 -32.09 0.92
N ILE A 410 11.57 -31.71 0.61
CA ILE A 410 10.74 -32.40 -0.39
C ILE A 410 11.30 -32.20 -1.79
N SER A 411 11.83 -31.00 -2.08
CA SER A 411 12.53 -30.70 -3.34
C SER A 411 13.69 -31.67 -3.58
N GLY A 412 14.55 -31.82 -2.56
CA GLY A 412 15.66 -32.75 -2.58
C GLY A 412 15.21 -34.20 -2.73
N TYR A 413 14.20 -34.62 -1.96
CA TYR A 413 13.66 -35.98 -1.98
C TYR A 413 13.15 -36.39 -3.36
N VAL A 414 12.29 -35.57 -3.96
CA VAL A 414 11.69 -35.85 -5.28
C VAL A 414 12.74 -35.79 -6.39
N SER A 415 13.60 -34.77 -6.40
CA SER A 415 14.66 -34.62 -7.41
C SER A 415 15.69 -35.75 -7.32
N GLY A 416 16.21 -36.02 -6.12
CA GLY A 416 17.20 -37.07 -5.88
C GLY A 416 16.67 -38.47 -6.21
N GLY A 417 15.40 -38.72 -5.88
CA GLY A 417 14.74 -39.97 -6.21
C GLY A 417 14.55 -40.19 -7.71
N MET A 418 14.03 -39.19 -8.42
CA MET A 418 13.85 -39.25 -9.87
C MET A 418 15.20 -39.38 -10.60
N TYR A 419 16.22 -38.66 -10.16
CA TYR A 419 17.57 -38.72 -10.74
C TYR A 419 18.21 -40.10 -10.57
N SER A 420 18.04 -40.72 -9.39
CA SER A 420 18.57 -42.06 -9.10
C SER A 420 17.84 -43.15 -9.88
N ARG A 421 16.50 -43.10 -9.96
CA ARG A 421 15.69 -44.10 -10.70
C ARG A 421 16.02 -44.13 -12.19
N ASN A 422 16.39 -43.01 -12.77
CA ASN A 422 16.73 -42.90 -14.20
C ASN A 422 18.23 -43.13 -14.49
N GLY A 423 19.00 -43.70 -13.54
CA GLY A 423 20.39 -44.09 -13.75
C GLY A 423 21.41 -42.95 -13.71
N GLY A 424 21.09 -41.83 -13.05
CA GLY A 424 21.96 -40.67 -12.95
C GLY A 424 23.22 -40.93 -12.11
N LYS A 425 24.41 -40.74 -12.71
CA LYS A 425 25.70 -40.97 -12.03
C LYS A 425 26.19 -39.79 -11.19
N SER A 426 25.89 -38.55 -11.60
CA SER A 426 26.42 -37.31 -11.00
C SER A 426 25.41 -36.63 -10.07
N TRP A 427 25.03 -37.32 -8.99
CA TRP A 427 23.97 -36.86 -8.08
C TRP A 427 24.25 -35.51 -7.40
N ILE A 428 25.52 -35.18 -7.13
CA ILE A 428 25.92 -33.89 -6.53
C ILE A 428 25.56 -32.71 -7.44
N LYS A 429 25.76 -32.86 -8.75
CA LYS A 429 25.41 -31.81 -9.74
C LYS A 429 23.89 -31.60 -9.78
N SER A 430 23.11 -32.67 -9.70
CA SER A 430 21.65 -32.61 -9.64
C SER A 430 21.15 -31.92 -8.36
N MET A 431 21.78 -32.23 -7.22
CA MET A 431 21.46 -31.61 -5.93
C MET A 431 21.71 -30.10 -5.95
N ILE A 432 22.91 -29.66 -6.37
CA ILE A 432 23.25 -28.24 -6.47
C ILE A 432 22.30 -27.53 -7.43
N LEU A 433 21.99 -28.14 -8.57
CA LEU A 433 21.06 -27.56 -9.53
C LEU A 433 19.65 -27.41 -8.92
N THR A 434 19.18 -28.40 -8.18
CA THR A 434 17.85 -28.36 -7.51
C THR A 434 17.80 -27.28 -6.43
N ALA A 435 18.85 -27.15 -5.62
CA ALA A 435 18.90 -26.19 -4.52
C ALA A 435 19.10 -24.73 -4.98
N CYS A 436 19.75 -24.52 -6.14
CA CYS A 436 20.10 -23.20 -6.64
C CYS A 436 19.14 -22.65 -7.72
N LEU A 437 18.53 -23.50 -8.56
CA LEU A 437 17.83 -23.04 -9.77
C LEU A 437 16.75 -21.97 -9.48
N PHE A 438 15.86 -22.24 -8.54
CA PHE A 438 14.76 -21.34 -8.21
C PHE A 438 15.21 -20.11 -7.39
N PRO A 439 15.95 -20.26 -6.27
CA PRO A 439 16.41 -19.11 -5.49
C PRO A 439 17.25 -18.12 -6.29
N PHE A 440 18.16 -18.59 -7.16
CA PHE A 440 18.97 -17.69 -7.98
C PHE A 440 18.15 -17.01 -9.08
N MET A 441 17.15 -17.70 -9.66
CA MET A 441 16.23 -17.06 -10.61
C MET A 441 15.43 -15.94 -9.93
N CYS A 442 14.87 -16.20 -8.74
CA CYS A 442 14.16 -15.18 -7.97
C CYS A 442 15.09 -14.03 -7.54
N PHE A 443 16.31 -14.34 -7.12
CA PHE A 443 17.31 -13.32 -6.76
C PHE A 443 17.70 -12.45 -7.96
N GLY A 444 17.91 -13.02 -9.14
CA GLY A 444 18.24 -12.26 -10.35
C GLY A 444 17.13 -11.30 -10.78
N ILE A 445 15.88 -11.76 -10.73
CA ILE A 445 14.70 -10.92 -11.02
C ILE A 445 14.57 -9.83 -9.95
N GLY A 446 14.65 -10.22 -8.67
CA GLY A 446 14.55 -9.30 -7.54
C GLY A 446 15.66 -8.24 -7.54
N PHE A 447 16.90 -8.61 -7.86
CA PHE A 447 18.03 -7.70 -7.97
C PHE A 447 17.85 -6.67 -9.08
N THR A 448 17.36 -7.10 -10.26
CA THR A 448 17.08 -6.21 -11.39
C THR A 448 15.98 -5.21 -11.02
N LEU A 449 14.87 -5.69 -10.45
CA LEU A 449 13.76 -4.85 -10.00
C LEU A 449 14.19 -3.90 -8.87
N ASN A 450 15.03 -4.37 -7.94
CA ASN A 450 15.53 -3.56 -6.83
C ASN A 450 16.47 -2.45 -7.32
N THR A 451 17.30 -2.74 -8.33
CA THR A 451 18.16 -1.72 -8.96
C THR A 451 17.33 -0.60 -9.58
N ILE A 452 16.25 -0.97 -10.28
CA ILE A 452 15.29 0.00 -10.83
C ILE A 452 14.61 0.79 -9.70
N ALA A 453 14.16 0.11 -8.63
CA ALA A 453 13.49 0.77 -7.50
C ALA A 453 14.41 1.80 -6.79
N ILE A 454 15.69 1.47 -6.63
CA ILE A 454 16.70 2.40 -6.07
C ILE A 454 16.89 3.60 -6.99
N PHE A 455 16.98 3.38 -8.31
CA PHE A 455 17.13 4.47 -9.29
C PHE A 455 15.99 5.49 -9.22
N TYR A 456 14.76 5.03 -8.99
CA TYR A 456 13.58 5.89 -8.83
C TYR A 456 13.37 6.43 -7.39
N GLY A 457 14.28 6.16 -6.44
CA GLY A 457 14.13 6.60 -5.05
C GLY A 457 12.90 6.01 -4.35
N SER A 458 12.45 4.82 -4.77
CA SER A 458 11.22 4.21 -4.26
C SER A 458 11.41 3.65 -2.85
N LEU A 459 10.43 3.89 -1.97
CA LEU A 459 10.35 3.27 -0.64
C LEU A 459 10.14 1.74 -0.69
N ALA A 460 9.82 1.19 -1.86
CA ALA A 460 9.70 -0.25 -2.10
C ALA A 460 11.05 -0.95 -2.35
N ALA A 461 12.17 -0.21 -2.36
CA ALA A 461 13.49 -0.80 -2.45
C ALA A 461 13.75 -1.71 -1.23
N ILE A 462 14.12 -2.96 -1.50
CA ILE A 462 14.47 -3.94 -0.48
C ILE A 462 15.84 -3.55 0.09
N PRO A 463 15.96 -3.31 1.40
CA PRO A 463 17.24 -2.97 2.01
C PRO A 463 18.22 -4.13 1.92
N PHE A 464 19.51 -3.82 1.75
CA PHE A 464 20.57 -4.82 1.58
C PHE A 464 20.60 -5.86 2.70
N GLY A 465 20.33 -5.44 3.95
CA GLY A 465 20.28 -6.35 5.11
C GLY A 465 19.27 -7.49 4.94
N THR A 466 18.09 -7.23 4.36
CA THR A 466 17.07 -8.27 4.14
C THR A 466 17.53 -9.28 3.09
N MET A 467 18.26 -8.85 2.06
CA MET A 467 18.81 -9.77 1.06
C MET A 467 19.85 -10.73 1.68
N VAL A 468 20.69 -10.21 2.58
CA VAL A 468 21.67 -11.02 3.31
C VAL A 468 20.97 -12.03 4.23
N VAL A 469 19.92 -11.63 4.97
CA VAL A 469 19.16 -12.55 5.83
C VAL A 469 18.54 -13.69 5.02
N VAL A 470 17.91 -13.40 3.88
CA VAL A 470 17.33 -14.43 3.01
C VAL A 470 18.41 -15.39 2.47
N PHE A 471 19.58 -14.86 2.11
CA PHE A 471 20.71 -15.68 1.68
C PHE A 471 21.22 -16.60 2.80
N VAL A 472 21.32 -16.10 4.04
CA VAL A 472 21.73 -16.89 5.21
C VAL A 472 20.72 -18.02 5.49
N ILE A 473 19.42 -17.73 5.45
CA ILE A 473 18.37 -18.76 5.58
C ILE A 473 18.52 -19.83 4.50
N TRP A 474 18.75 -19.43 3.25
CA TRP A 474 18.97 -20.37 2.16
C TRP A 474 20.24 -21.23 2.38
N ALA A 475 21.35 -20.61 2.76
CA ALA A 475 22.63 -21.30 2.91
C ALA A 475 22.67 -22.28 4.10
N PHE A 476 22.04 -21.93 5.22
CA PHE A 476 22.11 -22.71 6.46
C PHE A 476 20.88 -23.59 6.74
N ILE A 477 19.73 -23.32 6.12
CA ILE A 477 18.51 -24.11 6.32
C ILE A 477 18.15 -24.83 5.03
N SER A 478 17.85 -24.08 3.96
CA SER A 478 17.30 -24.67 2.74
C SER A 478 18.29 -25.61 2.02
N PHE A 479 19.57 -25.21 1.92
CA PHE A 479 20.58 -25.99 1.21
C PHE A 479 20.92 -27.31 1.94
N PRO A 480 21.16 -27.34 3.27
CA PRO A 480 21.35 -28.59 4.01
C PRO A 480 20.10 -29.49 4.00
N LEU A 481 18.89 -28.95 4.12
CA LEU A 481 17.67 -29.75 4.04
C LEU A 481 17.48 -30.35 2.64
N ALA A 482 17.77 -29.60 1.57
CA ALA A 482 17.73 -30.12 0.21
C ALA A 482 18.76 -31.23 0.00
N LEU A 483 19.96 -31.12 0.58
CA LEU A 483 20.97 -32.19 0.58
C LEU A 483 20.45 -33.44 1.29
N LEU A 484 19.92 -33.29 2.51
CA LEU A 484 19.33 -34.40 3.29
C LEU A 484 18.20 -35.08 2.51
N GLY A 485 17.29 -34.29 1.95
CA GLY A 485 16.22 -34.78 1.10
C GLY A 485 16.76 -35.57 -0.10
N THR A 486 17.78 -35.06 -0.76
CA THR A 486 18.42 -35.76 -1.90
C THR A 486 19.01 -37.11 -1.51
N VAL A 487 19.66 -37.20 -0.33
CA VAL A 487 20.26 -38.45 0.18
C VAL A 487 19.18 -39.47 0.56
N VAL A 488 18.09 -39.05 1.18
CA VAL A 488 16.96 -39.94 1.50
C VAL A 488 16.27 -40.39 0.21
N GLY A 489 15.97 -39.45 -0.69
CA GLY A 489 15.30 -39.70 -1.96
C GLY A 489 16.04 -40.75 -2.79
N ARG A 490 17.36 -40.61 -2.97
CA ARG A 490 18.14 -41.59 -3.74
C ARG A 490 18.17 -42.98 -3.10
N SER A 491 18.13 -43.07 -1.76
CA SER A 491 18.23 -44.34 -1.06
C SER A 491 16.91 -45.11 -1.07
N TRP A 492 15.78 -44.40 -1.04
CA TRP A 492 14.45 -45.00 -0.88
C TRP A 492 13.69 -45.19 -2.19
N SER A 493 14.16 -44.58 -3.28
CA SER A 493 13.42 -44.55 -4.54
C SER A 493 13.39 -45.86 -5.34
N GLY A 494 14.21 -46.85 -4.95
CA GLY A 494 14.26 -48.16 -5.60
C GLY A 494 14.61 -48.12 -7.09
N ALA A 495 14.32 -49.22 -7.78
CA ALA A 495 14.50 -49.34 -9.23
C ALA A 495 13.35 -48.67 -10.02
N PRO A 496 13.60 -48.21 -11.26
CA PRO A 496 12.53 -47.76 -12.15
C PRO A 496 11.58 -48.92 -12.48
N ASN A 497 10.28 -48.72 -12.26
CA ASN A 497 9.24 -49.72 -12.55
C ASN A 497 8.56 -49.38 -13.88
N ASN A 498 9.27 -49.63 -14.98
CA ASN A 498 8.79 -49.29 -16.32
C ASN A 498 7.83 -50.38 -16.83
N PRO A 499 6.65 -50.03 -17.35
CA PRO A 499 5.65 -51.00 -17.83
C PRO A 499 6.09 -51.75 -19.10
N CYS A 500 7.15 -51.28 -19.77
CA CYS A 500 7.67 -51.85 -21.00
C CYS A 500 9.21 -51.86 -20.99
N ARG A 501 9.81 -52.76 -21.77
CA ARG A 501 11.28 -52.78 -21.96
C ARG A 501 11.73 -51.52 -22.70
N VAL A 502 12.68 -50.80 -22.11
CA VAL A 502 13.24 -49.57 -22.68
C VAL A 502 14.17 -49.90 -23.85
N LYS A 503 13.98 -49.24 -25.00
CA LYS A 503 14.88 -49.37 -26.16
C LYS A 503 16.20 -48.63 -25.88
N THR A 504 17.32 -49.18 -26.34
CA THR A 504 18.67 -48.62 -26.11
C THR A 504 19.10 -47.63 -27.20
N ILE A 505 18.61 -47.77 -28.43
CA ILE A 505 18.96 -46.90 -29.57
C ILE A 505 17.79 -45.95 -29.84
N PRO A 506 18.01 -44.62 -29.86
CA PRO A 506 16.91 -43.68 -30.05
C PRO A 506 16.42 -43.77 -31.49
N ARG A 507 15.10 -43.74 -31.69
CA ARG A 507 14.55 -43.66 -33.04
C ARG A 507 14.95 -42.35 -33.73
N PRO A 508 15.17 -42.37 -35.06
CA PRO A 508 15.31 -41.13 -35.82
C PRO A 508 14.00 -40.34 -35.73
N ILE A 509 14.10 -39.08 -35.32
CA ILE A 509 12.96 -38.15 -35.26
C ILE A 509 12.94 -37.38 -36.59
N PRO A 510 11.81 -37.34 -37.31
CA PRO A 510 11.71 -36.56 -38.55
C PRO A 510 11.97 -35.08 -38.29
N GLU A 511 12.48 -34.36 -39.30
CA GLU A 511 12.74 -32.93 -39.17
C GLU A 511 11.46 -32.16 -38.84
N LYS A 512 11.49 -31.45 -37.71
CA LYS A 512 10.37 -30.63 -37.26
C LYS A 512 10.33 -29.33 -38.07
N LYS A 513 9.13 -28.93 -38.48
CA LYS A 513 8.88 -27.60 -39.06
C LYS A 513 9.20 -26.51 -38.04
N TRP A 514 9.62 -25.33 -38.52
CA TRP A 514 10.10 -24.22 -37.67
C TRP A 514 9.09 -23.80 -36.58
N TYR A 515 7.79 -23.82 -36.90
CA TYR A 515 6.72 -23.41 -35.97
C TYR A 515 6.39 -24.48 -34.90
N LEU A 516 6.82 -25.73 -35.09
CA LEU A 516 6.69 -26.82 -34.11
C LEU A 516 7.94 -26.94 -33.22
N THR A 517 8.84 -25.97 -33.28
CA THR A 517 9.99 -25.93 -32.37
C THR A 517 9.55 -25.62 -30.94
N PRO A 518 10.14 -26.26 -29.91
CA PRO A 518 9.74 -26.04 -28.51
C PRO A 518 9.79 -24.58 -28.07
N SER A 519 10.70 -23.77 -28.60
CA SER A 519 10.81 -22.34 -28.30
C SER A 519 9.61 -21.54 -28.81
N VAL A 520 9.22 -21.74 -30.07
CA VAL A 520 8.07 -21.05 -30.68
C VAL A 520 6.76 -21.48 -30.01
N VAL A 521 6.60 -22.79 -29.76
CA VAL A 521 5.42 -23.33 -29.08
C VAL A 521 5.33 -22.81 -27.64
N SER A 522 6.44 -22.77 -26.90
CA SER A 522 6.45 -22.23 -25.52
C SER A 522 6.06 -20.76 -25.46
N LEU A 523 6.48 -19.95 -26.46
CA LEU A 523 6.14 -18.54 -26.52
C LEU A 523 4.66 -18.33 -26.87
N MET A 524 4.14 -19.06 -27.87
CA MET A 524 2.72 -18.95 -28.25
C MET A 524 1.79 -19.44 -27.14
N VAL A 525 2.09 -20.58 -26.52
CA VAL A 525 1.30 -21.11 -25.40
C VAL A 525 1.44 -20.23 -24.17
N GLY A 526 2.61 -19.64 -23.92
CA GLY A 526 2.85 -18.75 -22.77
C GLY A 526 2.18 -17.38 -22.87
N LEU A 527 1.93 -16.87 -24.09
CA LEU A 527 1.22 -15.61 -24.31
C LEU A 527 -0.21 -15.64 -23.73
N GLN A 528 -0.85 -16.80 -23.76
CA GLN A 528 -2.24 -16.97 -23.35
C GLN A 528 -2.46 -16.87 -21.83
N PRO A 529 -1.74 -17.63 -20.96
CA PRO A 529 -1.82 -17.44 -19.51
C PRO A 529 -1.28 -16.07 -19.09
N PHE A 530 -0.30 -15.51 -19.79
CA PHE A 530 0.14 -14.13 -19.57
C PHE A 530 -1.00 -13.12 -19.79
N GLY A 531 -1.73 -13.23 -20.91
CA GLY A 531 -2.89 -12.39 -21.18
C GLY A 531 -3.98 -12.50 -20.11
N SER A 532 -4.27 -13.72 -19.64
CA SER A 532 -5.24 -13.93 -18.55
C SER A 532 -4.82 -13.26 -17.24
N ILE A 533 -3.55 -13.46 -16.82
CA ILE A 533 -3.03 -12.87 -15.59
C ILE A 533 -2.99 -11.34 -15.72
N PHE A 534 -2.61 -10.81 -16.88
CA PHE A 534 -2.60 -9.38 -17.14
C PHE A 534 -4.00 -8.77 -17.02
N ILE A 535 -5.01 -9.41 -17.61
CA ILE A 535 -6.42 -8.95 -17.54
C ILE A 535 -6.95 -9.01 -16.10
N ASP A 536 -6.67 -10.06 -15.33
CA ASP A 536 -7.17 -10.17 -13.94
C ASP A 536 -6.39 -9.26 -12.95
N SER A 537 -5.10 -9.02 -13.18
CA SER A 537 -4.28 -8.15 -12.33
C SER A 537 -4.46 -6.66 -12.60
N HIS A 538 -4.93 -6.27 -13.79
CA HIS A 538 -5.10 -4.87 -14.15
C HIS A 538 -6.17 -4.14 -13.30
N PRO A 539 -7.38 -4.68 -13.08
CA PRO A 539 -8.36 -4.09 -12.17
C PRO A 539 -7.84 -4.04 -10.74
N SER A 540 -7.27 -5.15 -10.24
CA SER A 540 -6.72 -5.29 -8.89
C SER A 540 -5.58 -4.28 -8.62
N GLY A 541 -4.73 -4.06 -9.62
CA GLY A 541 -3.67 -3.06 -9.63
C GLY A 541 -4.24 -1.65 -9.57
N ILE A 542 -5.23 -1.34 -10.42
CA ILE A 542 -5.92 -0.04 -10.39
C ILE A 542 -6.55 0.21 -9.01
N THR A 543 -7.23 -0.77 -8.41
CA THR A 543 -7.84 -0.63 -7.06
C THR A 543 -6.79 -0.37 -5.99
N ARG A 544 -5.62 -1.02 -6.07
CA ARG A 544 -4.52 -0.83 -5.11
C ARG A 544 -3.83 0.52 -5.30
N TRP A 545 -3.62 0.98 -6.54
CA TRP A 545 -3.03 2.28 -6.82
C TRP A 545 -3.97 3.45 -6.52
N THR A 546 -5.28 3.29 -6.71
CA THR A 546 -6.29 4.30 -6.34
C THR A 546 -6.60 4.34 -4.85
N SER A 547 -6.29 3.28 -4.09
CA SER A 547 -6.36 3.26 -2.62
C SER A 547 -5.15 3.90 -1.93
N PHE A 548 -4.01 3.99 -2.62
CA PHE A 548 -2.76 4.57 -2.09
C PHE A 548 -2.46 6.00 -2.61
N SER A 549 -3.17 6.46 -3.64
CA SER A 549 -3.14 7.84 -4.16
C SER A 549 -4.41 8.57 -3.78
#